data_AF-A0A2D3WE90-F1
#
_entry.id   AF-A0A2D3WE90-F1
#
_cell.length_a   1.000
_cell.length_b   1.000
_cell.length_c   1.000
_cell.angle_alpha   90.00
_cell.angle_beta   90.00
_cell.angle_gamma   90.00
#
_symmetry.space_group_name_H-M   'P 1'
#
loop_
_entity.id
_entity.type
_entity.pdbx_description
1 polymer ?
#
loop_
_entity_poly.entity_id
_entity_poly.type
_entity_poly.pdbx_seq_one_letter_code
_entity_poly.pdbx_strand_id
1 'polypeptide(L)'
;MSKVKCDHCHLEFSDDVMIHDGEYRFCCNGCRGIFHLLKDEGLESFYSKMGSTTLSPPAEQFEASSNFDTPAFSERFVTTTKEGLSQVSLVIEGIHCAACVWLNEKALHKMEGVIEAHINYTNNKARITWNPADVKLSAI
;
A
#
# COMPACT_ATOMS: atom_id res chain seq x y z
N MET A 1 -19.18 26.55 -9.75
CA MET A 1 -18.59 25.39 -10.46
C MET A 1 -19.05 24.14 -9.73
N SER A 2 -19.52 23.12 -10.44
CA SER A 2 -19.95 21.86 -9.83
C SER A 2 -18.74 21.13 -9.27
N LYS A 3 -18.77 20.81 -7.97
CA LYS A 3 -17.78 19.93 -7.37
C LYS A 3 -18.15 18.47 -7.64
N VAL A 4 -17.17 17.69 -8.07
CA VAL A 4 -17.30 16.26 -8.34
C VAL A 4 -16.21 15.50 -7.59
N LYS A 5 -16.51 14.26 -7.22
CA LYS A 5 -15.56 13.38 -6.53
C LYS A 5 -14.66 12.66 -7.54
N CYS A 6 -13.41 12.47 -7.18
CA CYS A 6 -12.51 11.55 -7.87
C CYS A 6 -12.92 10.10 -7.60
N ASP A 7 -12.99 9.27 -8.63
CA ASP A 7 -13.38 7.84 -8.54
C ASP A 7 -12.31 6.96 -7.87
N HIS A 8 -11.14 7.51 -7.54
CA HIS A 8 -10.12 6.80 -6.77
C HIS A 8 -9.97 7.30 -5.33
N CYS A 9 -9.72 8.61 -5.16
CA CYS A 9 -9.41 9.17 -3.84
C CYS A 9 -10.62 9.77 -3.10
N HIS A 10 -11.78 9.85 -3.77
CA HIS A 10 -13.03 10.43 -3.26
C HIS A 10 -12.97 11.89 -2.77
N LEU A 11 -11.82 12.58 -2.92
CA LEU A 11 -11.72 14.02 -2.70
C LEU A 11 -12.52 14.80 -3.76
N GLU A 12 -12.98 15.99 -3.39
CA GLU A 12 -13.80 16.86 -4.25
C GLU A 12 -12.96 17.90 -4.99
N PHE A 13 -13.19 17.99 -6.29
CA PHE A 13 -12.53 18.95 -7.18
C PHE A 13 -13.55 19.63 -8.09
N SER A 14 -13.13 20.71 -8.75
CA SER A 14 -13.94 21.33 -9.80
C SER A 14 -13.91 20.45 -11.05
N ASP A 15 -15.06 20.22 -11.69
CA ASP A 15 -15.15 19.28 -12.83
C ASP A 15 -14.27 19.69 -14.03
N ASP A 16 -13.98 20.98 -14.21
CA ASP A 16 -13.12 21.50 -15.27
C ASP A 16 -11.64 21.14 -15.14
N VAL A 17 -11.17 20.79 -13.92
CA VAL A 17 -9.79 20.37 -13.69
C VAL A 17 -9.62 18.85 -13.62
N MET A 18 -10.72 18.10 -13.79
CA MET A 18 -10.71 16.64 -13.70
C MET A 18 -10.29 16.01 -15.04
N ILE A 19 -9.58 14.90 -14.94
CA ILE A 19 -9.31 14.01 -16.06
C ILE A 19 -10.53 13.11 -16.24
N HIS A 20 -11.18 13.17 -17.41
CA HIS A 20 -12.29 12.28 -17.76
C HIS A 20 -11.79 11.05 -18.53
N ASP A 21 -12.24 9.87 -18.12
CA ASP A 21 -11.87 8.59 -18.71
C ASP A 21 -13.10 7.67 -18.77
N GLY A 22 -13.81 7.74 -19.89
CA GLY A 22 -15.13 7.11 -20.03
C GLY A 22 -16.14 7.69 -19.05
N GLU A 23 -16.66 6.86 -18.17
CA GLU A 23 -17.59 7.25 -17.10
C GLU A 23 -16.90 7.73 -15.81
N TYR A 24 -15.57 7.55 -15.72
CA TYR A 24 -14.78 7.87 -14.53
C TYR A 24 -14.13 9.25 -14.62
N ARG A 25 -13.86 9.84 -13.45
CA ARG A 25 -13.27 11.16 -13.24
C ARG A 25 -12.13 11.06 -12.24
N PHE A 26 -10.96 11.58 -12.59
CA PHE A 26 -9.76 11.52 -11.75
C PHE A 26 -9.14 12.90 -11.54
N CYS A 27 -8.67 13.16 -10.32
CA CYS A 27 -8.00 14.44 -10.01
C CYS A 27 -6.57 14.53 -10.56
N CYS A 28 -5.94 13.40 -10.89
CA CYS A 28 -4.59 13.34 -11.45
C CYS A 28 -4.32 12.01 -12.17
N ASN A 29 -3.23 11.96 -12.95
CA ASN A 29 -2.79 10.73 -13.64
C ASN A 29 -2.49 9.57 -12.66
N GLY A 30 -2.04 9.88 -11.43
CA GLY A 30 -1.79 8.87 -10.40
C GLY A 30 -3.09 8.17 -9.96
N CYS A 31 -4.16 8.94 -9.72
CA CYS A 31 -5.46 8.37 -9.39
C CYS A 31 -6.03 7.51 -10.51
N ARG A 32 -5.90 7.95 -11.78
CA ARG A 32 -6.29 7.14 -12.95
C ARG A 32 -5.49 5.83 -13.01
N GLY A 33 -4.17 5.91 -12.84
CA GLY A 33 -3.28 4.76 -12.92
C GLY A 33 -3.57 3.71 -11.84
N ILE A 34 -3.67 4.13 -10.57
CA ILE A 34 -3.97 3.20 -9.48
C ILE A 34 -5.38 2.63 -9.62
N PHE A 35 -6.37 3.42 -10.07
CA PHE A 35 -7.71 2.91 -10.31
C PHE A 35 -7.72 1.75 -11.30
N HIS A 36 -7.10 1.93 -12.46
CA HIS A 36 -7.04 0.87 -13.47
C HIS A 36 -6.16 -0.30 -13.03
N LEU A 37 -5.06 -0.06 -12.32
CA LEU A 37 -4.26 -1.13 -11.73
C LEU A 37 -5.09 -2.01 -10.79
N LEU A 38 -5.86 -1.40 -9.88
CA LEU A 38 -6.73 -2.16 -8.98
C LEU A 38 -7.80 -2.94 -9.74
N LYS A 39 -8.31 -2.36 -10.84
CA LYS A 39 -9.28 -3.02 -11.70
C LYS A 39 -8.69 -4.23 -12.42
N ASP A 40 -7.53 -4.05 -13.06
CA ASP A 40 -6.81 -5.09 -13.81
C ASP A 40 -6.37 -6.24 -12.88
N GLU A 41 -6.00 -5.93 -11.64
CA GLU A 41 -5.59 -6.91 -10.62
C GLU A 41 -6.78 -7.61 -9.93
N GLY A 42 -8.02 -7.31 -10.32
CA GLY A 42 -9.25 -7.85 -9.71
C GLY A 42 -9.47 -7.39 -8.26
N LEU A 43 -8.92 -6.24 -7.89
CA LEU A 43 -8.95 -5.66 -6.55
C LEU A 43 -10.03 -4.57 -6.37
N GLU A 44 -10.99 -4.47 -7.28
CA GLU A 44 -12.08 -3.47 -7.29
C GLU A 44 -12.92 -3.45 -6.00
N SER A 45 -12.97 -4.57 -5.27
CA SER A 45 -13.64 -4.64 -3.96
C SER A 45 -13.05 -3.67 -2.92
N PHE A 46 -11.88 -3.09 -3.20
CA PHE A 46 -11.30 -1.97 -2.46
C PHE A 46 -12.30 -0.80 -2.30
N TYR A 47 -12.99 -0.39 -3.37
CA TYR A 47 -13.87 0.79 -3.34
C TYR A 47 -15.11 0.57 -2.47
N SER A 48 -15.68 -0.64 -2.49
CA SER A 48 -16.80 -0.98 -1.60
C SER A 48 -16.35 -1.09 -0.14
N LYS A 49 -15.14 -1.57 0.13
CA LYS A 49 -14.55 -1.63 1.47
C LYS A 49 -14.13 -0.26 2.01
N MET A 50 -13.73 0.66 1.13
CA MET A 50 -13.35 2.03 1.50
C MET A 50 -14.57 2.84 1.98
N GLY A 51 -15.75 2.60 1.40
CA GLY A 51 -16.97 3.30 1.79
C GLY A 51 -16.86 4.81 1.58
N SER A 52 -17.10 5.61 2.62
CA SER A 52 -17.05 7.08 2.57
C SER A 52 -15.67 7.68 2.84
N THR A 53 -14.64 6.86 3.02
CA THR A 53 -13.27 7.34 3.28
C THR A 53 -12.67 7.99 2.04
N THR A 54 -11.87 9.05 2.26
CA THR A 54 -11.09 9.72 1.22
C THR A 54 -9.60 9.36 1.35
N LEU A 55 -8.88 9.33 0.23
CA LEU A 55 -7.44 9.12 0.20
C LEU A 55 -6.72 10.46 0.02
N SER A 56 -5.79 10.75 0.91
CA SER A 56 -4.85 11.87 0.75
C SER A 56 -3.50 11.35 0.27
N PRO A 57 -2.76 12.13 -0.52
CA PRO A 57 -1.37 11.79 -0.83
C PRO A 57 -0.55 11.62 0.45
N PRO A 58 0.44 10.71 0.48
CA PRO A 58 1.41 10.65 1.57
C PRO A 58 2.11 12.01 1.73
N ALA A 59 2.31 12.45 2.97
CA ALA A 59 3.24 13.54 3.23
C ALA A 59 4.67 13.05 2.93
N GLU A 60 5.51 13.89 2.32
CA GLU A 60 6.87 13.53 1.88
C GLU A 60 7.75 13.06 3.05
N GLN A 61 7.70 11.76 3.36
CA GLN A 61 8.57 11.10 4.33
C GLN A 61 9.07 9.80 3.71
N PHE A 62 9.99 9.92 2.75
CA PHE A 62 10.82 8.78 2.35
C PHE A 62 12.07 8.78 3.23
N GLU A 63 12.06 7.96 4.29
CA GLU A 63 13.34 7.49 4.80
C GLU A 63 14.02 6.66 3.71
N ALA A 64 15.34 6.76 3.60
CA ALA A 64 16.08 6.03 2.57
C ALA A 64 15.89 4.52 2.80
N SER A 65 15.12 3.85 1.94
CA SER A 65 14.80 2.41 2.05
C SER A 65 16.06 1.54 2.14
N SER A 66 17.21 2.02 1.66
CA SER A 66 18.51 1.34 1.81
C SER A 66 18.94 1.09 3.26
N ASN A 67 18.42 1.86 4.23
CA ASN A 67 18.75 1.66 5.65
C ASN A 67 18.26 0.31 6.18
N PHE A 68 17.19 -0.24 5.60
CA PHE A 68 16.63 -1.54 5.95
C PHE A 68 17.57 -2.71 5.61
N ASP A 69 18.49 -2.53 4.67
CA ASP A 69 19.43 -3.58 4.24
C ASP A 69 20.77 -3.53 4.98
N THR A 70 20.92 -2.65 5.96
CA THR A 70 22.16 -2.57 6.74
C THR A 70 22.30 -3.76 7.68
N PRO A 71 23.54 -4.24 7.95
CA PRO A 71 23.76 -5.28 8.95
C PRO A 71 23.23 -4.88 10.33
N ALA A 72 23.42 -3.60 10.71
CA ALA A 72 22.94 -3.06 11.98
C ALA A 72 21.41 -3.10 12.12
N PHE A 73 20.68 -2.87 11.02
CA PHE A 73 19.22 -3.04 11.02
C PHE A 73 18.84 -4.52 11.18
N SER A 74 19.47 -5.38 10.40
CA SER A 74 19.18 -6.83 10.40
C SER A 74 19.41 -7.45 11.78
N GLU A 75 20.55 -7.17 12.42
CA GLU A 75 20.88 -7.68 13.75
C GLU A 75 19.89 -7.23 14.83
N ARG A 76 19.29 -6.05 14.66
CA ARG A 76 18.44 -5.44 15.68
C ARG A 76 16.95 -5.73 15.50
N PHE A 77 16.50 -5.86 14.26
CA PHE A 77 15.08 -5.86 13.92
C PHE A 77 14.61 -7.07 13.11
N VAL A 78 15.53 -7.88 12.57
CA VAL A 78 15.19 -9.06 11.78
C VAL A 78 15.47 -10.32 12.58
N THR A 79 14.48 -11.21 12.65
CA THR A 79 14.61 -12.54 13.24
C THR A 79 14.63 -13.59 12.13
N THR A 80 15.33 -14.70 12.37
CA THR A 80 15.33 -15.85 11.46
C THR A 80 14.36 -16.91 11.98
N THR A 81 13.45 -17.39 11.14
CA THR A 81 12.53 -18.47 11.48
C THR A 81 13.25 -19.83 11.50
N LYS A 82 12.58 -20.89 11.96
CA LYS A 82 13.16 -22.24 11.99
C LYS A 82 13.46 -22.77 10.58
N GLU A 83 12.74 -22.27 9.59
CA GLU A 83 12.84 -22.62 8.18
C GLU A 83 13.92 -21.80 7.45
N GLY A 84 14.65 -20.94 8.14
CA GLY A 84 15.70 -20.09 7.56
C GLY A 84 15.16 -18.83 6.86
N LEU A 85 13.89 -18.48 7.06
CA LEU A 85 13.29 -17.27 6.49
C LEU A 85 13.57 -16.06 7.39
N SER A 86 13.57 -14.87 6.80
CA SER A 86 13.68 -13.61 7.56
C SER A 86 12.31 -13.10 7.96
N GLN A 87 12.18 -12.55 9.17
CA GLN A 87 10.95 -11.95 9.68
C GLN A 87 11.23 -10.59 10.33
N VAL A 88 10.35 -9.62 10.08
CA VAL A 88 10.42 -8.27 10.61
C VAL A 88 9.02 -7.78 11.03
N SER A 89 8.97 -6.81 11.93
CA SER A 89 7.75 -6.06 12.23
C SER A 89 7.98 -4.57 11.97
N LEU A 90 7.31 -4.03 10.95
CA LEU A 90 7.39 -2.63 10.54
C LEU A 90 6.10 -1.90 10.90
N VAL A 91 6.19 -0.61 11.20
CA VAL A 91 5.01 0.26 11.30
C VAL A 91 4.74 0.83 9.91
N ILE A 92 3.51 0.64 9.43
CA ILE A 92 3.05 1.23 8.17
C ILE A 92 2.22 2.46 8.49
N GLU A 93 2.74 3.63 8.14
CA GLU A 93 1.98 4.87 8.24
C GLU A 93 0.84 4.92 7.21
N GLY A 94 -0.20 5.71 7.48
CA GLY A 94 -1.31 5.88 6.53
C GLY A 94 -2.38 4.77 6.55
N ILE A 95 -2.25 3.76 7.42
CA ILE A 95 -3.32 2.77 7.62
C ILE A 95 -4.44 3.40 8.46
N HIS A 96 -5.59 3.62 7.82
CA HIS A 96 -6.74 4.28 8.44
C HIS A 96 -8.06 3.52 8.28
N CYS A 97 -8.09 2.44 7.50
CA CYS A 97 -9.29 1.63 7.31
C CYS A 97 -8.97 0.16 6.98
N ALA A 98 -9.97 -0.72 7.12
CA ALA A 98 -9.85 -2.13 6.79
C ALA A 98 -9.55 -2.37 5.29
N ALA A 99 -9.93 -1.44 4.41
CA ALA A 99 -9.60 -1.53 2.98
C ALA A 99 -8.08 -1.36 2.75
N CYS A 100 -7.41 -0.46 3.49
CA CYS A 100 -5.95 -0.29 3.40
C CYS A 100 -5.22 -1.57 3.81
N VAL A 101 -5.66 -2.19 4.92
CA VAL A 101 -5.09 -3.45 5.42
C VAL A 101 -5.21 -4.54 4.36
N TRP A 102 -6.44 -4.76 3.87
CA TRP A 102 -6.72 -5.77 2.85
C TRP A 102 -5.89 -5.56 1.58
N LEU A 103 -5.78 -4.32 1.11
CA LEU A 103 -5.03 -4.00 -0.10
C LEU A 103 -3.52 -4.26 0.08
N ASN A 104 -2.94 -3.79 1.18
CA ASN A 104 -1.51 -3.98 1.45
C ASN A 104 -1.15 -5.45 1.65
N GLU A 105 -1.96 -6.22 2.38
CA GLU A 105 -1.75 -7.67 2.52
C GLU A 105 -1.85 -8.38 1.17
N LYS A 106 -2.83 -8.03 0.34
CA LYS A 106 -2.97 -8.59 -1.01
C LYS A 106 -1.79 -8.26 -1.92
N ALA A 107 -1.28 -7.04 -1.85
CA ALA A 107 -0.11 -6.63 -2.63
C ALA A 107 1.14 -7.41 -2.16
N LEU A 108 1.38 -7.46 -0.85
CA LEU A 108 2.54 -8.16 -0.28
C LEU A 108 2.50 -9.67 -0.57
N HIS A 109 1.33 -10.32 -0.48
CA HIS A 109 1.20 -11.75 -0.81
C HIS A 109 1.42 -12.08 -2.29
N LYS A 110 1.27 -11.11 -3.19
CA LYS A 110 1.57 -11.28 -4.62
C LYS A 110 3.06 -11.09 -4.93
N MET A 111 3.84 -10.57 -3.99
CA MET A 111 5.24 -10.23 -4.23
C MET A 111 6.13 -11.47 -4.12
N GLU A 112 6.97 -11.70 -5.14
CA GLU A 112 7.91 -12.83 -5.14
C GLU A 112 8.90 -12.70 -3.97
N GLY A 113 9.15 -13.81 -3.28
CA GLY A 113 9.99 -13.86 -2.09
C GLY A 113 9.27 -13.54 -0.77
N VAL A 114 8.07 -12.95 -0.79
CA VAL A 114 7.25 -12.77 0.43
C VAL A 114 6.46 -14.06 0.71
N ILE A 115 6.62 -14.60 1.92
CA ILE A 115 6.01 -15.86 2.35
C ILE A 115 4.73 -15.60 3.16
N GLU A 116 4.76 -14.64 4.06
CA GLU A 116 3.61 -14.24 4.88
C GLU A 116 3.66 -12.74 5.13
N ALA A 117 2.51 -12.08 5.03
CA ALA A 117 2.34 -10.70 5.49
C ALA A 117 1.02 -10.60 6.26
N HIS A 118 1.07 -10.03 7.46
CA HIS A 118 -0.11 -9.76 8.27
C HIS A 118 -0.02 -8.38 8.90
N ILE A 119 -1.07 -7.59 8.77
CA ILE A 119 -1.12 -6.20 9.22
C ILE A 119 -2.13 -6.08 10.36
N ASN A 120 -1.64 -5.66 11.51
CA ASN A 120 -2.50 -5.32 12.65
C ASN A 120 -2.96 -3.86 12.54
N TYR A 121 -4.22 -3.66 12.17
CA TYR A 121 -4.83 -2.35 12.00
C TYR A 121 -4.95 -1.52 13.30
N THR A 122 -4.89 -2.15 14.47
CA THR A 122 -5.01 -1.42 15.75
C THR A 122 -3.75 -0.65 16.13
N ASN A 123 -2.59 -1.10 15.61
CA ASN A 123 -1.29 -0.50 15.92
C ASN A 123 -0.42 -0.27 14.67
N ASN A 124 -1.01 -0.44 13.49
CA ASN A 124 -0.38 -0.27 12.18
C ASN A 124 0.89 -1.11 11.98
N LYS A 125 1.05 -2.23 12.69
CA LYS A 125 2.23 -3.09 12.55
C LYS A 125 1.99 -4.17 11.49
N ALA A 126 2.85 -4.19 10.48
CA ALA A 126 2.98 -5.27 9.52
C ALA A 126 4.06 -6.24 9.97
N ARG A 127 3.68 -7.50 10.19
CA ARG A 127 4.62 -8.60 10.34
C ARG A 127 4.82 -9.23 8.98
N ILE A 128 6.05 -9.23 8.49
CA ILE A 128 6.41 -9.74 7.17
C ILE A 128 7.45 -10.83 7.34
N THR A 129 7.23 -11.96 6.67
CA THR A 129 8.19 -13.06 6.55
C THR A 129 8.51 -13.24 5.07
N TRP A 130 9.80 -13.25 4.75
CA TRP A 130 10.28 -13.33 3.37
C TRP A 130 11.53 -14.20 3.27
N ASN A 131 11.84 -14.66 2.06
CA ASN A 131 13.09 -15.31 1.73
C ASN A 131 14.13 -14.23 1.36
N PRO A 132 15.20 -14.03 2.16
CA PRO A 132 16.21 -13.01 1.89
C PRO A 132 17.06 -13.32 0.64
N ALA A 133 16.99 -14.54 0.10
CA ALA A 133 17.63 -14.89 -1.17
C ALA A 133 16.86 -14.39 -2.40
N ASP A 134 15.53 -14.22 -2.27
CA ASP A 134 14.65 -13.85 -3.38
C ASP A 134 14.38 -12.35 -3.41
N VAL A 135 14.20 -11.72 -2.24
CA VAL A 135 13.91 -10.29 -2.12
C VAL A 135 14.60 -9.64 -0.92
N LYS A 136 15.10 -8.41 -1.12
CA LYS A 136 15.66 -7.58 -0.05
C LYS A 136 14.58 -6.83 0.68
N LEU A 137 14.78 -6.54 1.97
CA LEU A 137 13.79 -5.84 2.77
C LEU A 137 13.50 -4.43 2.22
N SER A 138 14.49 -3.74 1.67
CA SER A 138 14.30 -2.42 1.04
C SER A 138 13.42 -2.42 -0.23
N ALA A 139 13.18 -3.59 -0.82
CA ALA A 139 12.37 -3.77 -2.02
C ALA A 139 10.95 -4.28 -1.71
N ILE A 140 10.65 -4.54 -0.44
CA ILE A 140 9.31 -4.84 0.10
C ILE A 140 8.65 -3.52 0.53
#